data_AF-A0A402DIC4-F1
#
_entry.id   AF-A0A402DIC4-F1
#
_cell.length_a   1.000
_cell.length_b   1.000
_cell.length_c   1.000
_cell.angle_alpha   90.00
_cell.angle_beta   90.00
_cell.angle_gamma   90.00
#
_symmetry.space_group_name_H-M   'P 1'
#
loop_
_entity.id
_entity.type
_entity.pdbx_description
1 polymer ?
#
loop_
_entity_poly.entity_id
_entity_poly.type
_entity_poly.pdbx_seq_one_letter_code
_entity_poly.pdbx_strand_id
1 'polypeptide(L)'
;MPVPKTTVISVSDEALGNFAVPDHSERVYAQVYYAIRERQGMLSRKRNGEDFSWDDFKQKFTEAFGTPNKPTYTLEQLLDYALRKFNMTLQDLIDANKRSWERRRAWEEKDGSYNSIPQDWNAG
;
A
#
# COMPACT_ATOMS: atom_id res chain seq x y z
N MET A 1 -39.69 10.90 28.61
CA MET A 1 -38.53 11.80 28.41
C MET A 1 -37.84 11.39 27.11
N PRO A 2 -37.53 12.29 26.18
CA PRO A 2 -36.78 11.95 24.97
C PRO A 2 -35.29 11.77 25.30
N VAL A 3 -34.68 10.68 24.82
CA VAL A 3 -33.25 10.42 24.95
C VAL A 3 -32.44 11.36 24.03
N PRO A 4 -31.34 11.98 24.51
CA PRO A 4 -30.52 12.82 23.66
C PRO A 4 -29.84 11.95 22.60
N LYS A 5 -30.00 12.33 21.33
CA LYS A 5 -29.26 11.69 20.22
C LYS A 5 -27.79 12.08 20.33
N THR A 6 -26.94 11.11 20.65
CA THR A 6 -25.49 11.28 20.60
C THR A 6 -25.10 11.64 19.18
N THR A 7 -24.71 12.90 18.98
CA THR A 7 -24.16 13.35 17.70
C THR A 7 -22.70 12.93 17.70
N VAL A 8 -22.36 11.91 16.92
CA VAL A 8 -20.97 11.49 16.70
C VAL A 8 -20.33 12.56 15.83
N ILE A 9 -19.42 13.34 16.41
CA ILE A 9 -18.65 14.33 15.68
C ILE A 9 -17.55 13.56 14.94
N SER A 10 -17.60 13.56 13.60
CA SER A 10 -16.53 13.03 12.77
C SER A 10 -15.32 13.95 12.89
N VAL A 11 -14.21 13.44 13.41
CA VAL A 11 -12.93 14.15 13.44
C VAL A 11 -12.31 14.01 12.05
N SER A 12 -11.97 15.13 11.39
CA SER A 12 -11.28 15.09 10.10
C SER A 12 -9.77 14.92 10.29
N ASP A 13 -9.10 14.33 9.30
CA ASP A 13 -7.66 14.09 9.36
C ASP A 13 -6.85 15.40 9.45
N GLU A 14 -7.37 16.52 8.92
CA GLU A 14 -6.73 17.84 9.10
C GLU A 14 -6.71 18.28 10.58
N ALA A 15 -7.71 17.90 11.38
CA ALA A 15 -7.77 18.23 12.80
C ALA A 15 -6.75 17.44 13.64
N LEU A 16 -6.28 16.31 13.12
CA LEU A 16 -5.27 15.45 13.74
C LEU A 16 -3.86 15.66 13.19
N GLY A 17 -3.68 16.53 12.19
CA GLY A 17 -2.39 16.74 11.51
C GLY A 17 -1.22 17.07 12.44
N ASN A 18 -1.46 17.78 13.55
CA ASN A 18 -0.44 18.09 14.57
C ASN A 18 -0.19 16.96 15.59
N PHE A 19 -1.07 15.96 15.63
CA PHE A 19 -0.99 14.79 16.52
C PHE A 19 -0.57 13.51 15.76
N ALA A 20 -0.51 13.57 14.44
CA ALA A 20 -0.03 12.49 13.60
C ALA A 20 1.46 12.25 13.89
N VAL A 21 1.80 11.03 14.33
CA VAL A 21 3.20 10.61 14.44
C VAL A 21 3.74 10.50 13.01
N PRO A 22 4.75 11.30 12.62
CA PRO A 22 5.23 11.33 11.23
C PRO A 22 5.60 9.92 10.72
N ASP A 23 6.30 9.15 11.56
CA ASP A 23 6.69 7.76 11.35
C ASP A 23 5.49 6.82 11.10
N HIS A 24 4.36 7.05 11.76
CA HIS A 24 3.15 6.26 11.55
C HIS A 24 2.52 6.56 10.17
N SER A 25 2.42 7.83 9.80
CA SER A 25 1.85 8.22 8.50
C SER A 25 2.73 7.76 7.32
N GLU A 26 4.05 7.83 7.45
CA GLU A 26 5.00 7.34 6.46
C GLU A 26 4.93 5.81 6.31
N ARG A 27 4.86 5.06 7.42
CA ARG A 27 4.66 3.61 7.39
C ARG A 27 3.35 3.22 6.72
N VAL A 28 2.25 3.90 7.05
CA VAL A 28 0.95 3.63 6.43
C VAL A 28 0.99 3.92 4.93
N TYR A 29 1.60 5.04 4.52
CA TYR A 29 1.79 5.36 3.11
C TYR A 29 2.55 4.26 2.37
N ALA A 30 3.70 3.83 2.92
CA ALA A 30 4.50 2.77 2.30
C ALA A 30 3.70 1.48 2.16
N GLN A 31 2.95 1.08 3.19
CA GLN A 31 2.11 -0.12 3.13
C GLN A 31 1.05 -0.04 2.03
N VAL A 32 0.34 1.09 1.94
CA VAL A 32 -0.69 1.35 0.91
C VAL A 32 -0.08 1.36 -0.48
N TYR A 33 1.00 2.13 -0.69
CA TYR A 33 1.71 2.21 -1.97
C TYR A 33 2.16 0.82 -2.45
N TYR A 34 2.73 0.02 -1.54
CA TYR A 34 3.21 -1.33 -1.81
C TYR A 34 2.09 -2.33 -2.09
N ALA A 35 0.95 -2.21 -1.41
CA ALA A 35 -0.24 -3.02 -1.68
C ALA A 35 -0.83 -2.71 -3.07
N ILE A 36 -0.95 -1.43 -3.43
CA ILE A 36 -1.44 -1.00 -4.75
C ILE A 36 -0.52 -1.52 -5.86
N ARG A 37 0.80 -1.37 -5.71
CA ARG A 37 1.77 -1.87 -6.70
C ARG A 37 1.60 -3.36 -6.97
N GLU A 38 1.52 -4.15 -5.91
CA GLU A 38 1.34 -5.61 -6.01
C GLU A 38 0.02 -5.95 -6.72
N ARG A 39 -1.09 -5.33 -6.30
CA ARG A 39 -2.42 -5.60 -6.89
C ARG A 39 -2.47 -5.27 -8.37
N GLN A 40 -1.94 -4.11 -8.75
CA GLN A 40 -1.90 -3.70 -10.15
C GLN A 40 -0.93 -4.55 -10.98
N GLY A 41 0.20 -4.97 -10.40
CA GLY A 41 1.12 -5.90 -11.03
C GLY A 41 0.49 -7.27 -11.29
N MET A 42 -0.25 -7.81 -10.32
CA MET A 42 -0.97 -9.08 -10.48
C MET A 42 -2.04 -9.02 -11.57
N LEU A 43 -2.78 -7.91 -11.68
CA LEU A 43 -3.74 -7.71 -12.79
C LEU A 43 -3.03 -7.60 -14.14
N SER A 44 -1.90 -6.89 -14.19
CA SER A 44 -1.10 -6.74 -15.41
C SER A 44 -0.52 -8.07 -15.86
N ARG A 45 0.00 -8.88 -14.93
CA ARG A 45 0.46 -10.25 -15.18
C ARG A 45 -0.66 -11.13 -15.70
N LYS A 46 -1.84 -11.10 -15.07
CA LYS A 46 -3.00 -11.87 -15.53
C LYS A 46 -3.39 -11.51 -16.97
N ARG A 47 -3.28 -10.24 -17.35
CA ARG A 47 -3.60 -9.75 -18.69
C ARG A 47 -2.54 -10.11 -19.73
N ASN A 48 -1.26 -10.00 -19.37
CA ASN A 48 -0.15 -10.10 -20.31
C ASN A 48 0.49 -11.50 -20.34
N GLY A 49 0.14 -12.39 -19.41
CA GLY A 49 0.62 -13.77 -19.39
C GLY A 49 2.14 -13.87 -19.24
N GLU A 50 2.77 -14.60 -20.15
CA GLU A 50 4.21 -14.88 -20.16
C GLU A 50 5.05 -13.67 -20.57
N ASP A 51 4.49 -12.71 -21.30
CA ASP A 51 5.18 -11.48 -21.71
C ASP A 51 5.33 -10.46 -20.57
N PHE A 52 4.82 -10.78 -19.38
CA PHE A 52 4.87 -9.87 -18.25
C PHE A 52 6.24 -9.88 -17.56
N SER A 53 6.92 -8.72 -17.60
CA SER A 53 8.09 -8.42 -16.78
C SER A 53 7.70 -7.67 -15.51
N TRP A 54 8.05 -8.23 -14.34
CA TRP A 54 7.89 -7.54 -13.06
C TRP A 54 8.75 -6.29 -12.97
N ASP A 55 9.95 -6.30 -13.55
CA ASP A 55 10.89 -5.20 -13.40
C ASP A 55 10.47 -4.00 -14.26
N ASP A 56 10.04 -4.24 -15.49
CA ASP A 56 9.45 -3.21 -16.36
C ASP A 56 8.21 -2.60 -15.74
N PHE A 57 7.35 -3.44 -15.14
CA PHE A 57 6.17 -2.97 -14.44
C PHE A 57 6.54 -2.09 -13.26
N LYS A 58 7.47 -2.52 -12.40
CA LYS A 58 7.91 -1.73 -11.24
C LYS A 58 8.51 -0.40 -11.67
N GLN A 59 9.31 -0.38 -12.74
CA GLN A 59 9.87 0.85 -13.28
C GLN A 59 8.77 1.82 -13.70
N LYS A 60 7.84 1.38 -14.56
CA LYS A 60 6.71 2.21 -15.03
C LYS A 60 5.79 2.64 -13.88
N PHE A 61 5.60 1.78 -12.89
CA PHE A 61 4.82 2.12 -11.71
C PHE A 61 5.49 3.23 -10.90
N THR A 62 6.79 3.12 -10.64
CA THR A 62 7.58 4.16 -9.95
C THR A 62 7.63 5.46 -10.75
N GLU A 63 7.74 5.41 -12.08
CA GLU A 63 7.68 6.59 -12.94
C GLU A 63 6.33 7.33 -12.81
N ALA A 64 5.23 6.60 -12.64
CA ALA A 64 3.89 7.19 -12.50
C ALA A 64 3.56 7.64 -11.06
N PHE A 65 3.88 6.82 -10.06
CA PHE A 65 3.45 7.03 -8.67
C PHE A 65 4.53 7.61 -7.76
N GLY A 66 5.77 7.73 -8.24
CA GLY A 66 6.92 8.13 -7.45
C GLY A 66 7.42 7.00 -6.55
N THR A 67 8.02 7.36 -5.42
CA THR A 67 8.47 6.40 -4.38
C THR A 67 7.84 6.77 -3.04
N PRO A 68 7.82 5.88 -2.03
CA PRO A 68 7.34 6.24 -0.69
C PRO A 68 7.99 7.50 -0.11
N ASN A 69 9.29 7.69 -0.37
CA ASN A 69 10.06 8.83 0.14
C ASN A 69 9.92 10.09 -0.73
N LYS A 70 9.44 9.94 -1.97
CA LYS A 70 9.18 11.04 -2.91
C LYS A 70 7.88 10.73 -3.66
N PRO A 71 6.73 10.86 -2.98
CA PRO A 71 5.45 10.43 -3.54
C PRO A 71 4.92 11.43 -4.57
N THR A 72 4.34 10.92 -5.66
CA THR A 72 3.61 11.77 -6.63
C THR A 72 2.19 12.09 -6.14
N TYR A 73 1.62 11.23 -5.32
CA TYR A 73 0.24 11.33 -4.83
C TYR A 73 0.20 11.30 -3.31
N THR A 74 -0.80 11.94 -2.70
CA THR A 74 -1.00 11.87 -1.25
C THR A 74 -1.58 10.51 -0.83
N LEU A 75 -1.55 10.21 0.48
CA LEU A 75 -2.16 9.00 1.02
C LEU A 75 -3.65 8.92 0.67
N GLU A 76 -4.39 10.01 0.82
CA GLU A 76 -5.83 10.08 0.55
C GLU A 76 -6.12 9.80 -0.93
N GLN A 77 -5.29 10.30 -1.84
CA GLN A 77 -5.41 10.05 -3.28
C GLN A 77 -5.15 8.58 -3.61
N LEU A 78 -4.17 7.94 -2.97
CA LEU A 78 -3.94 6.51 -3.13
C LEU A 78 -5.09 5.67 -2.59
N LEU A 79 -5.69 6.06 -1.46
CA LEU A 79 -6.84 5.39 -0.87
C LEU A 79 -8.09 5.52 -1.76
N ASP A 80 -8.38 6.72 -2.28
CA ASP A 80 -9.48 6.93 -3.22
C ASP A 80 -9.26 6.14 -4.52
N TYR A 81 -8.04 6.12 -5.06
CA TYR A 81 -7.70 5.30 -6.21
C TYR A 81 -7.92 3.81 -5.93
N ALA A 82 -7.43 3.29 -4.80
CA ALA A 82 -7.57 1.89 -4.45
C ALA A 82 -9.03 1.48 -4.24
N LEU A 83 -9.82 2.35 -3.60
CA LEU A 83 -11.25 2.14 -3.41
C LEU A 83 -11.97 2.07 -4.76
N ARG A 84 -11.73 3.04 -5.67
CA ARG A 84 -12.41 3.05 -6.98
C ARG A 84 -11.96 1.93 -7.91
N LYS A 85 -10.67 1.60 -7.89
CA LYS A 85 -10.06 0.66 -8.83
C LYS A 85 -10.19 -0.79 -8.39
N PHE A 86 -10.06 -1.04 -7.10
CA PHE A 86 -9.99 -2.40 -6.53
C PHE A 86 -11.08 -2.70 -5.51
N ASN A 87 -11.91 -1.71 -5.15
CA ASN A 87 -12.88 -1.80 -4.06
C ASN A 87 -12.22 -2.21 -2.73
N MET A 88 -11.05 -1.62 -2.45
CA MET A 88 -10.24 -1.92 -1.26
C MET A 88 -10.17 -0.69 -0.34
N THR A 89 -10.42 -0.94 0.95
CA THR A 89 -10.26 0.06 2.02
C THR A 89 -8.81 0.11 2.52
N LEU A 90 -8.49 1.07 3.40
CA LEU A 90 -7.18 1.12 4.07
C LEU A 90 -6.84 -0.22 4.75
N GLN A 91 -7.79 -0.81 5.48
CA GLN A 91 -7.54 -2.08 6.19
C GLN A 91 -7.24 -3.22 5.22
N ASP A 92 -7.96 -3.30 4.09
CA ASP A 92 -7.72 -4.32 3.07
C ASP A 92 -6.31 -4.21 2.48
N LEU A 93 -5.82 -2.97 2.31
CA LEU A 93 -4.50 -2.68 1.76
C LEU A 93 -3.39 -3.05 2.76
N ILE A 94 -3.57 -2.72 4.05
CA ILE A 94 -2.66 -3.11 5.13
C ILE A 94 -2.58 -4.65 5.22
N ASP A 95 -3.72 -5.33 5.21
CA ASP A 95 -3.78 -6.79 5.26
C ASP A 95 -3.12 -7.43 4.03
N ALA A 96 -3.35 -6.87 2.83
CA ALA A 96 -2.72 -7.33 1.60
C ALA A 96 -1.20 -7.16 1.64
N ASN A 97 -0.71 -6.04 2.19
CA ASN A 97 0.71 -5.79 2.39
C ASN A 97 1.32 -6.84 3.34
N LYS A 98 0.69 -7.05 4.51
CA LYS A 98 1.13 -8.03 5.51
C LYS A 98 1.21 -9.45 4.94
N ARG A 99 0.16 -9.90 4.24
CA ARG A 99 0.16 -11.22 3.57
C ARG A 99 1.29 -11.36 2.55
N SER A 100 1.66 -10.26 1.88
CA SER A 100 2.75 -10.28 0.91
C SER A 100 4.11 -10.44 1.60
N TRP A 101 4.32 -9.83 2.76
CA TRP A 101 5.49 -10.06 3.60
C TRP A 101 5.55 -11.46 4.19
N GLU A 102 4.43 -11.99 4.66
CA GLU A 102 4.36 -13.37 5.16
C GLU A 102 4.73 -14.39 4.08
N ARG A 103 4.27 -14.18 2.84
CA ARG A 103 4.70 -15.03 1.71
C ARG A 103 6.22 -14.96 1.54
N ARG A 104 6.81 -13.75 1.50
CA ARG A 104 8.27 -13.57 1.31
C ARG A 104 9.08 -14.23 2.42
N ARG A 105 8.70 -14.05 3.69
CA ARG A 105 9.34 -14.74 4.83
C ARG A 105 9.24 -16.26 4.72
N ALA A 106 8.09 -16.79 4.30
CA ALA A 106 7.94 -18.23 4.10
C ALA A 106 8.82 -18.79 2.95
N TRP A 107 9.19 -17.98 1.96
CA TRP A 107 10.19 -18.34 0.95
C TRP A 107 11.62 -18.29 1.51
N GLU A 108 11.95 -17.26 2.30
CA GLU A 108 13.26 -17.14 2.97
C GLU A 108 13.53 -18.34 3.89
N GLU A 109 12.54 -18.77 4.66
CA GLU A 109 12.62 -19.93 5.56
C GLU A 109 12.75 -21.27 4.82
N LYS A 110 12.25 -21.37 3.58
CA LYS A 110 12.26 -22.61 2.79
C LYS A 110 13.48 -22.76 1.89
N ASP A 111 13.97 -21.68 1.29
CA ASP A 111 14.99 -21.75 0.24
C ASP A 111 16.37 -21.22 0.65
N GLY A 112 16.52 -20.52 1.79
CA GLY A 112 17.81 -19.96 2.22
C GLY A 112 18.50 -19.04 1.18
N SER A 113 17.78 -18.64 0.12
CA SER A 113 18.32 -17.96 -1.06
C SER A 113 17.94 -16.48 -1.05
N TYR A 114 18.93 -15.66 -0.72
CA TYR A 114 18.89 -14.22 -0.54
C TYR A 114 18.70 -13.39 -1.83
N ASN A 115 18.05 -13.91 -2.89
CA ASN A 115 18.22 -13.34 -4.23
C ASN A 115 16.93 -13.03 -5.04
N SER A 116 15.83 -12.65 -4.40
CA SER A 116 14.66 -12.14 -5.15
C SER A 116 13.86 -11.02 -4.48
N ILE A 117 14.41 -10.35 -3.47
CA ILE A 117 13.80 -9.15 -2.90
C ILE A 117 14.63 -7.93 -3.33
N PRO A 118 14.07 -7.02 -4.14
CA PRO A 118 14.67 -5.71 -4.39
C PRO A 118 14.95 -5.00 -3.06
N GLN A 119 16.24 -4.69 -2.81
CA GLN A 119 16.77 -4.13 -1.56
C GLN A 119 16.14 -2.77 -1.15
N ASP A 120 15.42 -2.12 -2.06
CA ASP A 120 14.76 -0.83 -1.86
C ASP A 120 13.46 -0.89 -1.03
N TRP A 121 13.04 -2.07 -0.56
CA TRP A 121 11.73 -2.28 0.10
C TRP A 121 11.77 -2.43 1.62
N ASN A 122 12.96 -2.32 2.23
CA ASN A 122 13.12 -2.30 3.69
C ASN A 122 12.83 -0.91 4.27
N ALA A 123 11.56 -0.59 4.46
CA ALA A 123 11.14 0.43 5.41
C ALA A 123 10.38 -0.30 6.53
N GLY A 124 11.12 -0.63 7.60
CA GLY A 124 10.59 -1.13 8.86
C GLY A 124 10.00 -0.01 9.71
#